data_AF-A0A016VN80-F1
#
_entry.id   AF-A0A016VN80-F1
#
_cell.length_a   1.000
_cell.length_b   1.000
_cell.length_c   1.000
_cell.angle_alpha   90.00
_cell.angle_beta   90.00
_cell.angle_gamma   90.00
#
_symmetry.space_group_name_H-M   'P 1'
#
loop_
_entity.id
_entity.type
_entity.pdbx_description
1 polymer ?
#
loop_
_entity_poly.entity_id
_entity_poly.type
_entity_poly.pdbx_seq_one_letter_code
_entity_poly.pdbx_strand_id
1 'polypeptide(L)'
;MKTLIVVFDCLATVMACKWCPEGTYAQYNYNNREPYIAEVKIKWAGSHGTFNDYALEYMEYLKAASMEIFLDSYVPKIVVIPKNCSMVLHKGMEYVFGFNDLFHLEKIYGYL
;
A
#
# COMPACT_ATOMS: atom_id res chain seq x y z
N MET A 1 21.96 -9.18 -31.95
CA MET A 1 20.71 -9.03 -31.17
C MET A 1 21.02 -9.39 -29.73
N LYS A 2 20.85 -8.46 -28.78
CA LYS A 2 21.09 -8.72 -27.35
C LYS A 2 19.78 -9.20 -26.73
N THR A 3 19.72 -10.46 -26.33
CA THR A 3 18.60 -11.04 -25.57
C THR A 3 18.77 -10.62 -24.12
N LEU A 4 17.85 -9.80 -23.62
CA LEU A 4 17.77 -9.46 -22.21
C LEU A 4 16.94 -10.55 -21.52
N ILE A 5 17.59 -11.40 -20.73
CA ILE A 5 16.91 -12.34 -19.85
C ILE A 5 16.67 -11.59 -18.54
N VAL A 6 15.41 -11.24 -18.26
CA VAL A 6 15.00 -10.78 -16.92
C VAL A 6 14.70 -12.03 -16.10
N VAL A 7 15.71 -12.49 -15.36
CA VAL A 7 15.52 -13.53 -14.34
C VAL A 7 14.92 -12.85 -13.12
N PHE A 8 13.64 -13.10 -12.86
CA PHE A 8 13.03 -12.74 -11.58
C PHE A 8 13.37 -13.86 -10.59
N ASP A 9 14.54 -13.75 -9.97
CA ASP A 9 15.04 -14.69 -8.97
C ASP A 9 14.17 -14.60 -7.70
N CYS A 10 13.21 -15.53 -7.59
CA CYS A 10 12.66 -15.95 -6.31
C CYS A 10 13.11 -17.40 -6.04
N LEU A 11 14.43 -17.62 -6.08
CA LEU A 11 15.03 -18.93 -5.82
C LEU A 11 15.88 -18.90 -4.55
N ALA A 12 15.46 -19.74 -3.61
CA ALA A 12 16.23 -20.30 -2.49
C ALA A 12 16.58 -19.35 -1.32
N THR A 13 15.63 -19.15 -0.42
CA THR A 13 15.72 -19.46 1.02
C THR A 13 14.39 -19.06 1.67
N VAL A 14 14.04 -19.72 2.77
CA VAL A 14 12.76 -19.60 3.47
C VAL A 14 12.64 -18.22 4.14
N MET A 15 12.45 -17.18 3.35
CA MET A 15 12.02 -15.86 3.81
C MET A 15 10.66 -15.66 3.20
N ALA A 16 9.65 -15.51 4.07
CA ALA A 16 8.31 -15.08 3.69
C ALA A 16 8.41 -14.11 2.52
N CYS A 17 7.73 -14.40 1.40
CA CYS A 17 7.49 -13.43 0.35
C CYS A 17 6.82 -12.24 1.04
N LYS A 18 7.64 -11.32 1.51
CA LYS A 18 7.24 -10.20 2.35
C LYS A 18 6.67 -9.22 1.37
N TRP A 19 5.37 -9.35 1.16
CA TRP A 19 4.60 -8.58 0.22
C TRP A 19 4.92 -7.09 0.41
N CYS A 20 5.27 -6.44 -0.69
CA CYS A 20 5.67 -5.04 -0.76
C CYS A 20 4.65 -4.27 -1.58
N PRO A 21 4.08 -3.17 -1.08
CA PRO A 21 3.27 -2.30 -1.90
C PRO A 21 4.08 -1.70 -3.04
N GLU A 22 3.45 -1.54 -4.20
CA GLU A 22 4.07 -0.89 -5.35
C GLU A 22 3.85 0.63 -5.30
N GLY A 23 4.94 1.40 -5.44
CA GLY A 23 4.86 2.84 -5.71
C GLY A 23 4.54 3.08 -7.19
N THR A 24 3.60 3.99 -7.48
CA THR A 24 3.20 4.32 -8.87
C THR A 24 2.85 5.80 -9.01
N TYR A 25 2.80 6.30 -10.24
CA TYR A 25 2.32 7.65 -10.55
C TYR A 25 0.87 7.84 -10.10
N ALA A 26 0.55 9.04 -9.63
CA ALA A 26 -0.83 9.47 -9.39
C ALA A 26 -1.69 9.25 -10.64
N GLN A 27 -2.97 8.93 -10.45
CA GLN A 27 -3.89 8.68 -11.55
C GLN A 27 -5.00 9.74 -11.57
N TYR A 28 -5.46 10.08 -12.78
CA TYR A 28 -6.64 10.91 -12.95
C TYR A 28 -7.94 10.12 -12.65
N ASN A 29 -7.93 8.81 -12.85
CA ASN A 29 -9.08 7.93 -12.64
C ASN A 29 -8.64 6.56 -12.11
N TYR A 30 -9.40 6.01 -11.17
CA TYR A 30 -9.14 4.78 -10.44
C TYR A 30 -10.10 3.61 -10.78
N ASN A 31 -11.00 3.76 -11.76
CA ASN A 31 -12.02 2.75 -12.08
C ASN A 31 -11.45 1.35 -12.37
N ASN A 32 -10.36 1.25 -13.12
CA ASN A 32 -9.71 -0.03 -13.49
C ASN A 32 -8.58 -0.43 -12.52
N ARG A 33 -8.60 0.09 -11.30
CA ARG A 33 -7.58 -0.15 -10.27
C ARG A 33 -8.15 -0.98 -9.12
N GLU A 34 -7.43 -1.01 -8.00
CA GLU A 34 -7.83 -1.72 -6.79
C GLU A 34 -9.30 -1.42 -6.41
N PRO A 35 -10.01 -2.41 -5.83
CA PRO A 35 -11.42 -2.26 -5.48
C PRO A 35 -11.65 -1.17 -4.42
N TYR A 36 -10.66 -0.92 -3.56
CA TYR A 36 -10.72 0.12 -2.52
C TYR A 36 -9.56 1.09 -2.67
N ILE A 37 -9.86 2.36 -2.86
CA ILE A 37 -8.85 3.41 -3.02
C ILE A 37 -9.22 4.59 -2.15
N ALA A 38 -8.29 5.02 -1.32
CA ALA A 38 -8.52 6.07 -0.34
C ALA A 38 -7.33 7.01 -0.20
N GLU A 39 -7.62 8.29 0.01
CA GLU A 39 -6.67 9.26 0.49
C GLU A 39 -6.51 9.09 2.01
N VAL A 40 -5.27 8.93 2.45
CA VAL A 40 -4.93 8.70 3.84
C VAL A 40 -3.84 9.66 4.29
N LYS A 41 -3.97 10.15 5.52
CA LYS A 41 -2.94 10.93 6.21
C LYS A 41 -2.22 10.05 7.22
N ILE A 42 -0.89 10.08 7.22
CA ILE A 42 -0.10 9.34 8.21
C ILE A 42 -0.11 10.09 9.54
N LYS A 43 -0.79 9.56 10.55
CA LYS A 43 -0.85 10.18 11.88
C LYS A 43 0.35 9.84 12.74
N TRP A 44 0.87 8.65 12.55
CA TRP A 44 2.04 8.16 13.25
C TRP A 44 2.83 7.22 12.35
N ALA A 45 4.15 7.27 12.47
CA ALA A 45 5.08 6.38 11.81
C ALA A 45 6.03 5.83 12.87
N GLY A 46 6.21 4.53 12.89
CA GLY A 46 7.19 3.87 13.75
C GLY A 46 7.71 2.60 13.11
N SER A 47 8.41 1.80 13.90
CA SER A 47 9.02 0.57 13.41
C SER A 47 9.03 -0.49 14.50
N HIS A 48 8.75 -1.74 14.12
CA HIS A 48 8.99 -2.91 14.96
C HIS A 48 9.75 -3.97 14.16
N GLY A 49 10.83 -4.50 14.72
CA GLY A 49 11.66 -5.52 14.05
C GLY A 49 12.05 -5.13 12.61
N THR A 50 11.61 -5.94 11.64
CA THR A 50 11.88 -5.80 10.20
C THR A 50 10.75 -5.08 9.43
N PHE A 51 9.91 -4.33 10.13
CA PHE A 51 8.76 -3.63 9.56
C PHE A 51 8.69 -2.17 9.99
N ASN A 52 8.04 -1.36 9.16
CA ASN A 52 7.61 -0.01 9.46
C ASN A 52 6.09 -0.02 9.61
N ASP A 53 5.60 0.64 10.66
CA ASP A 53 4.18 0.72 10.99
C ASP A 53 3.68 2.14 10.77
N TYR A 54 2.50 2.26 10.20
CA TYR A 54 1.90 3.55 9.90
C TYR A 54 0.45 3.58 10.35
N ALA A 55 0.12 4.47 11.28
CA ALA A 55 -1.26 4.72 11.68
C ALA A 55 -1.92 5.70 10.71
N LEU A 56 -3.11 5.36 10.25
CA LEU A 56 -3.82 6.04 9.17
C LEU A 56 -5.02 6.84 9.69
N GLU A 57 -5.19 8.04 9.13
CA GLU A 57 -6.46 8.77 9.13
C GLU A 57 -6.97 8.79 7.69
N TYR A 58 -8.17 8.24 7.47
CA TYR A 58 -8.79 8.24 6.15
C TYR A 58 -9.44 9.60 5.92
N MET A 59 -9.03 10.27 4.85
CA MET A 59 -9.50 11.61 4.48
C MET A 59 -10.68 11.50 3.50
N GLU A 60 -10.52 10.72 2.44
CA GLU A 60 -11.51 10.52 1.38
C GLU A 60 -11.40 9.12 0.79
N TYR A 61 -12.51 8.53 0.37
CA TYR A 61 -12.51 7.29 -0.42
C TYR A 61 -12.80 7.62 -1.88
N LEU A 62 -11.79 7.45 -2.72
CA LEU A 62 -11.87 7.70 -4.15
C LEU A 62 -12.54 6.54 -4.89
N LYS A 63 -12.49 5.33 -4.32
CA LYS A 63 -13.19 4.15 -4.82
C LYS A 63 -13.52 3.19 -3.67
N ALA A 64 -14.74 2.70 -3.65
CA ALA A 64 -15.24 1.77 -2.67
C ALA A 64 -16.32 0.87 -3.29
N ALA A 65 -16.33 -0.42 -2.94
CA ALA A 65 -17.31 -1.36 -3.47
C ALA A 65 -18.74 -1.15 -2.89
N SER A 66 -18.86 -0.53 -1.71
CA SER A 66 -20.15 -0.23 -1.06
C SER A 66 -20.03 0.95 -0.09
N MET A 67 -21.10 1.70 0.17
CA MET A 67 -21.12 2.73 1.22
C MET A 67 -21.12 2.14 2.64
N GLU A 68 -21.43 0.86 2.82
CA GLU A 68 -21.50 0.26 4.18
C GLU A 68 -20.13 0.15 4.87
N ILE A 69 -19.05 0.20 4.10
CA ILE A 69 -17.67 0.18 4.62
C ILE A 69 -17.40 1.39 5.53
N PHE A 70 -18.16 2.50 5.39
CA PHE A 70 -18.01 3.69 6.22
C PHE A 70 -18.40 3.49 7.69
N LEU A 71 -19.12 2.40 8.01
CA LEU A 71 -19.47 2.03 9.38
C LEU A 71 -18.52 0.99 9.98
N ASP A 72 -17.54 0.54 9.18
CA ASP A 72 -17.00 -0.79 9.36
C ASP A 72 -15.70 -0.79 10.16
N SER A 73 -15.72 -1.52 11.28
CA SER A 73 -14.55 -1.73 12.15
C SER A 73 -13.41 -2.48 11.46
N TYR A 74 -13.63 -3.03 10.26
CA TYR A 74 -12.65 -3.80 9.50
C TYR A 74 -11.69 -2.96 8.65
N VAL A 75 -11.93 -1.66 8.49
CA VAL A 75 -10.99 -0.79 7.77
C VAL A 75 -9.68 -0.68 8.57
N PRO A 76 -8.52 -1.02 7.97
CA PRO A 76 -7.26 -1.06 8.68
C PRO A 76 -6.85 0.34 9.15
N LYS A 77 -6.70 0.52 10.46
CA LYS A 77 -6.19 1.77 11.05
C LYS A 77 -4.67 1.84 11.08
N ILE A 78 -4.00 0.71 10.84
CA ILE A 78 -2.55 0.59 10.77
C ILE A 78 -2.22 -0.24 9.54
N VAL A 79 -1.25 0.22 8.76
CA VAL A 79 -0.60 -0.59 7.73
C VAL A 79 0.85 -0.86 8.12
N VAL A 80 1.33 -2.02 7.71
CA VAL A 80 2.68 -2.51 8.03
C VAL A 80 3.40 -2.76 6.71
N ILE A 81 4.53 -2.08 6.52
CA ILE A 81 5.36 -2.22 5.32
C ILE A 81 6.71 -2.82 5.73
N PRO A 82 7.13 -3.95 5.13
CA PRO A 82 8.46 -4.48 5.37
C PRO A 82 9.57 -3.48 5.03
N LYS A 83 10.61 -3.39 5.87
CA LYS A 83 11.73 -2.45 5.67
C LYS A 83 12.50 -2.71 4.37
N ASN A 84 12.52 -3.95 3.88
CA ASN A 84 13.16 -4.32 2.62
C ASN A 84 12.42 -3.81 1.37
N CYS A 85 11.17 -3.31 1.51
CA CYS A 85 10.47 -2.65 0.41
C CYS A 85 11.06 -1.26 0.08
N SER A 86 12.01 -0.76 0.88
CA SER A 86 12.66 0.55 0.68
C SER A 86 11.67 1.72 0.56
N MET A 87 10.50 1.57 1.17
CA MET A 87 9.42 2.53 1.18
C MET A 87 9.25 3.09 2.60
N VAL A 88 9.39 4.42 2.71
CA VAL A 88 9.25 5.16 3.95
C VAL A 88 8.18 6.22 3.77
N LEU A 89 7.12 6.14 4.57
CA LEU A 89 6.07 7.14 4.62
C LEU A 89 6.31 8.10 5.79
N HIS A 90 5.89 9.36 5.63
CA HIS A 90 6.19 10.40 6.60
C HIS A 90 4.94 10.85 7.35
N LYS A 91 5.06 10.98 8.68
CA LYS A 91 4.00 11.54 9.53
C LYS A 91 3.58 12.93 9.02
N GLY A 92 2.28 13.15 8.96
CA GLY A 92 1.66 14.40 8.51
C GLY A 92 1.43 14.47 7.00
N MET A 93 2.06 13.59 6.22
CA MET A 93 1.89 13.52 4.77
C MET A 93 0.65 12.73 4.39
N GLU A 94 0.12 13.08 3.22
CA GLU A 94 -1.05 12.46 2.60
C GLU A 94 -0.60 11.59 1.42
N TYR A 95 -1.25 10.44 1.28
CA TYR A 95 -0.97 9.45 0.26
C TYR A 95 -2.27 8.87 -0.26
N VAL A 96 -2.27 8.37 -1.48
CA VAL A 96 -3.41 7.64 -2.04
C VAL A 96 -3.09 6.15 -2.05
N PHE A 97 -3.81 5.39 -1.25
CA PHE A 97 -3.61 3.95 -1.07
C PHE A 97 -4.63 3.16 -1.87
N GLY A 98 -4.17 2.10 -2.54
CA GLY A 98 -5.01 1.10 -3.18
C GLY A 98 -4.95 -0.23 -2.44
N PHE A 99 -6.10 -0.79 -2.09
CA PHE A 99 -6.23 -2.03 -1.35
C PHE A 99 -7.05 -3.08 -2.12
N ASN A 100 -6.64 -4.35 -2.00
CA ASN A 100 -7.41 -5.47 -2.53
C ASN A 100 -8.68 -5.76 -1.70
N ASP A 101 -9.45 -6.78 -2.07
CA ASP A 101 -10.71 -7.17 -1.41
C ASP A 101 -10.54 -7.63 0.05
N LEU A 102 -9.30 -7.86 0.51
CA LEU A 102 -8.96 -8.22 1.89
C LEU A 102 -8.34 -7.04 2.67
N PHE A 103 -8.37 -5.83 2.11
CA PHE A 103 -7.74 -4.64 2.67
C PHE A 103 -6.21 -4.75 2.84
N HIS A 104 -5.53 -5.57 2.05
CA HIS A 104 -4.08 -5.46 1.92
C HIS A 104 -3.73 -4.31 0.96
N LEU A 105 -2.89 -3.38 1.43
CA LEU A 105 -2.30 -2.24 0.69
C LEU A 105 -1.44 -2.66 -0.53
N GLU A 106 -2.03 -2.85 -1.70
CA GLU A 106 -1.28 -3.27 -2.91
C GLU A 106 -0.45 -2.13 -3.51
N LYS A 107 -0.96 -0.88 -3.47
CA LYS A 107 -0.34 0.26 -4.17
C LYS A 107 -0.36 1.56 -3.37
N ILE A 108 0.67 2.37 -3.59
CA ILE A 108 0.71 3.77 -3.16
C ILE A 108 0.90 4.66 -4.39
N TYR A 109 -0.15 5.42 -4.71
CA TYR A 109 -0.18 6.34 -5.83
C TYR A 109 0.47 7.68 -5.46
N GLY A 110 1.26 8.23 -6.38
CA GLY A 110 2.06 9.43 -6.18
C GLY A 110 3.40 9.19 -5.47
N TYR A 111 3.80 7.92 -5.26
CA TYR A 111 5.05 7.54 -4.58
C TYR A 111 6.07 7.01 -5.61
N LEU A 112 6.87 7.93 -6.18
CA LEU A 112 7.96 7.63 -7.11
C LEU A 112 9.21 8.47 -6.81
#